data_AF-A0A1W9PKX5-F1
#
_entry.id   AF-A0A1W9PKX5-F1
#
_cell.length_a   1.000
_cell.length_b   1.000
_cell.length_c   1.000
_cell.angle_alpha   90.00
_cell.angle_beta   90.00
_cell.angle_gamma   90.00
#
_symmetry.space_group_name_H-M   'P 1'
#
loop_
_entity.id
_entity.type
_entity.pdbx_description
1 polymer ?
#
loop_
_entity_poly.entity_id
_entity_poly.type
_entity_poly.pdbx_seq_one_letter_code
_entity_poly.pdbx_strand_id
1 'polypeptide(L)'
;MNRNKKYNRIKLALGIAEFIVVLALLLALVLRGWTFQVGSLARSVTEHPYGIFVIYLLLVGIIELAITFPFSFYSGYIVEHQFGVSNQNFGQWLWEEIKGIGVSGLILLPLFLIFFFFLRSFKNFWWLPVGLIVFLVSILLARLAPVLIFPLFYKFEPLTDESLSKRVILSDTLLENFSLPEIITVFAHELGHYRYHHIWKGILSGFVLTLGGIFVTSLLYQKTLAIIFPAKGLTIDQVEALPLLALYLTLFGLIITPIQNMLSRHFERQADLFALQITKDKESFVSAMEKLAQINLADKEPHPIIEFLFYSHPSIKKRIAMAHSS
;
A
#
# COMPACT_ATOMS: atom_id res chain seq x y z
N MET A 1 22.48 -4.52 18.96
CA MET A 1 21.35 -4.76 18.04
C MET A 1 21.93 -5.02 16.65
N ASN A 2 21.59 -6.15 15.99
CA ASN A 2 22.08 -6.47 14.64
C ASN A 2 21.67 -5.36 13.63
N ARG A 3 22.49 -5.10 12.61
CA ARG A 3 22.28 -4.11 11.54
C ARG A 3 20.86 -4.17 10.96
N ASN A 4 20.37 -5.36 10.60
CA ASN A 4 19.01 -5.55 10.07
C ASN A 4 17.94 -5.10 11.07
N LYS A 5 18.05 -5.48 12.35
CA LYS A 5 17.10 -5.06 13.39
C LYS A 5 17.10 -3.53 13.57
N LYS A 6 18.28 -2.89 13.50
CA LYS A 6 18.38 -1.42 13.56
C LYS A 6 17.69 -0.76 12.37
N TYR A 7 17.95 -1.25 11.15
CA TYR A 7 17.32 -0.75 9.92
C TYR A 7 15.79 -0.82 10.01
N ASN A 8 15.24 -2.01 10.29
CA ASN A 8 13.79 -2.21 10.38
C ASN A 8 13.15 -1.38 11.50
N ARG A 9 13.81 -1.25 12.65
CA ARG A 9 13.30 -0.43 13.76
C ARG A 9 13.22 1.07 13.39
N ILE A 10 14.22 1.58 12.67
CA ILE A 10 14.20 2.97 12.18
C ILE A 10 13.08 3.16 11.16
N LYS A 11 12.98 2.28 10.15
CA LYS A 11 11.91 2.34 9.14
C LYS A 11 10.52 2.28 9.77
N LEU A 12 10.31 1.35 10.72
CA LEU A 12 9.05 1.23 11.45
C LEU A 12 8.74 2.48 12.27
N ALA A 13 9.72 3.02 13.00
CA ALA A 13 9.51 4.22 13.81
C ALA A 13 9.16 5.44 12.95
N LEU A 14 9.82 5.61 11.80
CA LEU A 14 9.52 6.67 10.84
C LEU A 14 8.12 6.50 10.24
N GLY A 15 7.76 5.29 9.80
CA GLY A 15 6.42 5.03 9.25
C GLY A 15 5.31 5.26 10.28
N ILE A 16 5.51 4.87 11.54
CA ILE A 16 4.55 5.15 12.62
C ILE A 16 4.46 6.67 12.88
N ALA A 17 5.59 7.38 12.92
CA ALA A 17 5.60 8.81 13.15
C ALA A 17 4.92 9.58 12.02
N GLU A 18 5.21 9.23 10.76
CA GLU A 18 4.54 9.77 9.57
C GLU A 18 3.04 9.53 9.63
N PHE A 19 2.62 8.30 9.94
CA PHE A 19 1.20 7.96 10.11
C PHE A 19 0.51 8.80 11.19
N ILE A 20 1.17 8.99 12.35
CA ILE A 20 0.63 9.83 13.44
C ILE A 20 0.51 11.29 12.99
N VAL A 21 1.47 11.82 12.24
CA VAL A 21 1.44 13.19 11.72
C VAL A 21 0.30 13.37 10.73
N VAL A 22 0.08 12.42 9.81
CA VAL A 22 -1.05 12.45 8.87
C VAL A 22 -2.39 12.34 9.63
N LEU A 23 -2.48 11.45 10.62
CA LEU A 23 -3.68 11.34 11.46
C LEU A 23 -3.96 12.62 12.24
N ALA A 24 -2.90 13.27 12.76
CA ALA A 24 -3.01 14.56 13.44
C ALA A 24 -3.47 15.68 12.50
N LEU A 25 -3.01 15.69 11.24
CA LEU A 25 -3.52 16.62 10.21
C LEU A 25 -5.03 16.41 9.98
N LEU A 26 -5.47 15.16 9.79
CA LEU A 26 -6.89 14.85 9.62
C LEU A 26 -7.73 15.27 10.83
N LEU A 27 -7.24 14.98 12.05
CA LEU A 27 -7.89 15.41 13.29
C LEU A 27 -7.92 16.93 13.43
N ALA A 28 -6.87 17.65 13.02
CA ALA A 28 -6.86 19.11 13.05
C ALA A 28 -7.84 19.70 12.03
N LEU A 29 -7.88 19.17 10.80
CA LEU A 29 -8.86 19.56 9.78
C LEU A 29 -10.29 19.43 10.30
N VAL A 30 -10.60 18.34 11.00
CA VAL A 30 -11.93 18.05 11.55
C VAL A 30 -12.20 18.85 12.83
N LEU A 31 -11.43 18.64 13.89
CA LEU A 31 -11.72 19.13 15.25
C LEU A 31 -11.41 20.60 15.44
N ARG A 32 -10.39 21.14 14.75
CA ARG A 32 -10.08 22.59 14.78
C ARG A 32 -10.85 23.36 13.70
N GLY A 33 -11.53 22.67 12.79
CA GLY A 33 -12.26 23.28 11.69
C GLY A 33 -11.35 23.94 10.63
N TRP A 34 -10.07 23.57 10.54
CA TRP A 34 -9.19 24.06 9.47
C TRP A 34 -9.71 23.71 8.08
N THR A 35 -10.52 22.65 7.97
CA THR A 35 -11.21 22.30 6.73
C THR A 35 -12.04 23.45 6.15
N PHE A 36 -12.66 24.29 6.99
CA PHE A 36 -13.44 25.45 6.53
C PHE A 36 -12.55 26.56 5.97
N GLN A 37 -11.35 26.74 6.52
CA GLN A 37 -10.39 27.73 6.02
C GLN A 37 -9.89 27.31 4.63
N VAL A 38 -9.51 26.04 4.48
CA VAL A 38 -9.12 25.47 3.18
C VAL A 38 -10.26 25.57 2.17
N GLY A 39 -11.49 25.23 2.58
CA GLY A 39 -12.68 25.35 1.74
C GLY A 39 -13.01 26.78 1.33
N SER A 40 -12.76 27.77 2.22
CA SER A 40 -12.95 29.18 1.89
C SER A 40 -11.96 29.67 0.84
N LEU A 41 -10.69 29.25 0.93
CA LEU A 41 -9.66 29.55 -0.06
C LEU A 41 -9.95 28.89 -1.41
N ALA A 42 -10.47 27.66 -1.41
CA ALA A 42 -10.89 27.01 -2.64
C ALA A 42 -12.05 27.78 -3.33
N ARG A 43 -13.01 28.27 -2.55
CA ARG A 43 -14.14 29.07 -3.06
C ARG A 43 -13.77 30.47 -3.51
N SER A 44 -12.68 31.06 -3.01
CA SER A 44 -12.23 32.36 -3.50
C SER A 44 -11.66 32.30 -4.93
N VAL A 45 -11.36 31.11 -5.43
CA VAL A 45 -10.84 30.90 -6.79
C VAL A 45 -11.94 30.52 -7.78
N THR A 46 -12.93 29.75 -7.36
CA THR A 46 -14.01 29.29 -8.25
C THR A 46 -15.30 28.98 -7.50
N GLU A 47 -16.43 29.17 -8.17
CA GLU A 47 -17.76 28.80 -7.68
C GLU A 47 -18.19 27.41 -8.15
N HIS A 48 -17.49 26.82 -9.14
CA HIS A 48 -17.87 25.53 -9.70
C HIS A 48 -17.57 24.40 -8.69
N PRO A 49 -18.54 23.54 -8.34
CA PRO A 49 -18.36 22.53 -7.28
C PRO A 49 -17.16 21.60 -7.48
N TYR A 50 -16.91 21.16 -8.71
CA TYR A 50 -15.74 20.33 -9.03
C TYR A 50 -14.43 21.13 -9.01
N GLY A 51 -14.47 22.43 -9.35
CA GLY A 51 -13.30 23.29 -9.24
C GLY A 51 -12.89 23.48 -7.77
N ILE A 52 -13.87 23.73 -6.90
CA ILE A 52 -13.66 23.81 -5.45
C ILE A 52 -13.07 22.50 -4.93
N PHE A 53 -13.61 21.35 -5.35
CA PHE A 53 -13.10 20.04 -4.96
C PHE A 53 -11.64 19.82 -5.35
N VAL A 54 -11.28 20.10 -6.61
CA VAL A 54 -9.88 19.94 -7.08
C VAL A 54 -8.94 20.87 -6.32
N ILE A 55 -9.30 22.14 -6.15
CA ILE A 55 -8.46 23.11 -5.42
C ILE A 55 -8.32 22.71 -3.95
N TYR A 56 -9.41 22.25 -3.32
CA TYR A 56 -9.37 21.74 -1.96
C TYR A 56 -8.39 20.55 -1.83
N LEU A 57 -8.47 19.58 -2.73
CA LEU A 57 -7.54 18.44 -2.74
C LEU A 57 -6.09 18.88 -2.94
N LEU A 58 -5.83 19.83 -3.83
CA LEU A 58 -4.49 20.36 -4.06
C LEU A 58 -3.94 21.08 -2.82
N LEU A 59 -4.75 21.90 -2.15
CA LEU A 59 -4.33 22.62 -0.94
C LEU A 59 -4.02 21.64 0.20
N VAL A 60 -4.90 20.67 0.45
CA VAL A 60 -4.65 19.63 1.47
C VAL A 60 -3.43 18.78 1.08
N GLY A 61 -3.32 18.38 -0.19
CA GLY A 61 -2.20 17.58 -0.68
C GLY A 61 -0.85 18.31 -0.59
N ILE A 62 -0.80 19.62 -0.81
CA ILE A 62 0.41 20.43 -0.61
C ILE A 62 0.80 20.47 0.89
N ILE A 63 -0.18 20.64 1.77
CA ILE A 63 0.05 20.61 3.23
C ILE A 63 0.57 19.24 3.64
N GLU A 64 -0.07 18.16 3.17
CA GLU A 64 0.34 16.78 3.44
C GLU A 64 1.77 16.53 2.92
N LEU A 65 2.06 16.90 1.67
CA LEU A 65 3.40 16.77 1.09
C LEU A 65 4.44 17.52 1.92
N ALA A 66 4.15 18.74 2.36
CA ALA A 66 5.10 19.53 3.15
C ALA A 66 5.41 18.88 4.52
N ILE A 67 4.43 18.24 5.17
CA ILE A 67 4.62 17.60 6.47
C ILE A 67 5.20 16.18 6.36
N THR A 68 4.94 15.46 5.26
CA THR A 68 5.45 14.09 5.05
C THR A 68 6.82 14.08 4.37
N PHE A 69 7.16 15.09 3.57
CA PHE A 69 8.43 15.18 2.85
C PHE A 69 9.68 14.93 3.72
N PRO A 70 9.80 15.48 4.96
CA PRO A 70 10.94 15.16 5.81
C PRO A 70 11.07 13.67 6.15
N PHE A 71 9.95 12.95 6.29
CA PHE A 71 9.93 11.50 6.53
C PHE A 71 10.34 10.74 5.27
N SER A 72 9.79 11.09 4.10
CA SER A 72 10.15 10.48 2.83
C SER A 72 11.64 10.67 2.52
N PHE A 73 12.16 11.89 2.71
CA PHE A 73 13.57 12.18 2.51
C PHE A 73 14.47 11.42 3.49
N TYR A 74 14.15 11.48 4.79
CA TYR A 74 14.98 10.79 5.78
C TYR A 74 14.92 9.27 5.61
N SER A 75 13.73 8.70 5.41
CA SER A 75 13.55 7.26 5.28
C SER A 75 14.02 6.70 3.95
N GLY A 76 13.77 7.38 2.84
CA GLY A 76 13.99 6.90 1.47
C GLY A 76 15.37 7.27 0.91
N TYR A 77 15.94 8.39 1.37
CA TYR A 77 17.29 8.80 0.97
C TYR A 77 18.31 8.53 2.08
N ILE A 78 18.20 9.20 3.22
CA ILE A 78 19.26 9.17 4.25
C ILE A 78 19.46 7.77 4.84
N VAL A 79 18.39 7.12 5.28
CA VAL A 79 18.46 5.78 5.89
C VAL A 79 18.92 4.74 4.86
N GLU A 80 18.43 4.77 3.63
CA GLU A 80 18.85 3.81 2.60
C GLU A 80 20.35 3.92 2.30
N HIS A 81 20.91 5.15 2.26
CA HIS A 81 22.35 5.36 2.09
C HIS A 81 23.15 4.94 3.32
N GLN A 82 22.67 5.27 4.52
CA GLN A 82 23.32 4.88 5.77
C GLN A 82 23.48 3.36 5.89
N PHE A 83 22.53 2.60 5.32
CA PHE A 83 22.55 1.15 5.32
C PHE A 83 23.02 0.54 4.00
N GLY A 84 23.49 1.33 3.02
CA GLY A 84 24.03 0.85 1.76
C GLY A 84 23.04 0.06 0.90
N VAL A 85 21.74 0.38 1.02
CA VAL A 85 20.65 -0.24 0.24
C VAL A 85 20.40 0.53 -1.05
N SER A 86 20.67 1.84 -1.07
CA SER A 86 20.54 2.69 -2.26
C SER A 86 21.90 3.18 -2.74
N ASN A 87 22.04 3.26 -4.06
CA ASN A 87 23.16 3.87 -4.77
C ASN A 87 22.75 5.13 -5.56
N GLN A 88 21.50 5.58 -5.42
CA GLN A 88 20.96 6.73 -6.16
C GLN A 88 21.46 8.05 -5.58
N ASN A 89 21.90 8.98 -6.44
CA ASN A 89 22.19 10.33 -5.94
C ASN A 89 20.90 11.11 -5.61
N PHE A 90 21.03 12.22 -4.89
CA PHE A 90 19.88 13.03 -4.48
C PHE A 90 18.98 13.47 -5.65
N GLY A 91 19.56 13.85 -6.79
CA GLY A 91 18.81 14.29 -7.96
C GLY A 91 17.99 13.16 -8.59
N GLN A 92 18.56 11.95 -8.65
CA GLN A 92 17.85 10.75 -9.09
C GLN A 92 16.71 10.40 -8.14
N TRP A 93 16.98 10.40 -6.83
CA TRP A 93 15.96 10.16 -5.81
C TRP A 93 14.80 11.16 -5.93
N LEU A 94 15.11 12.46 -5.98
CA LEU A 94 14.10 13.52 -6.09
C LEU A 94 13.29 13.41 -7.40
N TRP A 95 13.93 13.02 -8.50
CA TRP A 95 13.24 12.81 -9.76
C TRP A 95 12.27 11.63 -9.69
N GLU A 96 12.65 10.52 -9.05
CA GLU A 96 11.74 9.39 -8.84
C GLU A 96 10.54 9.78 -7.94
N GLU A 97 10.75 10.60 -6.90
CA GLU A 97 9.66 11.12 -6.07
C GLU A 97 8.69 12.01 -6.87
N ILE A 98 9.20 12.98 -7.66
CA ILE A 98 8.39 13.86 -8.50
C ILE A 98 7.62 13.06 -9.54
N LYS A 99 8.28 12.09 -10.20
CA LYS A 99 7.64 11.20 -11.17
C LYS A 99 6.55 10.36 -10.51
N GLY A 100 6.81 9.83 -9.31
CA GLY A 100 5.85 9.10 -8.50
C GLY A 100 4.60 9.92 -8.17
N ILE A 101 4.77 11.17 -7.74
CA ILE A 101 3.68 12.11 -7.47
C ILE A 101 2.89 12.39 -8.76
N GLY A 102 3.57 12.63 -9.88
CA GLY A 102 2.92 12.88 -11.17
C GLY A 102 2.06 11.72 -11.65
N VAL A 103 2.63 10.50 -11.66
CA VAL A 103 1.90 9.27 -12.03
C VAL A 103 0.73 9.02 -11.09
N SER A 104 0.93 9.18 -9.78
CA SER A 104 -0.14 9.02 -8.78
C SER A 104 -1.25 10.04 -8.96
N GLY A 105 -0.91 11.31 -9.22
CA GLY A 105 -1.89 12.37 -9.49
C GLY A 105 -2.72 12.10 -10.74
N LEU A 106 -2.10 11.62 -11.83
CA LEU A 106 -2.79 11.25 -13.06
C LEU A 106 -3.81 10.11 -12.87
N ILE A 107 -3.53 9.18 -11.94
CA ILE A 107 -4.44 8.07 -11.63
C ILE A 107 -5.50 8.50 -10.61
N LEU A 108 -5.11 9.15 -9.52
CA LEU A 108 -5.98 9.43 -8.38
C LEU A 108 -6.94 10.59 -8.63
N LEU A 109 -6.55 11.63 -9.37
CA LEU A 109 -7.42 12.77 -9.62
C LEU A 109 -8.73 12.37 -10.36
N PRO A 110 -8.69 11.62 -11.47
CA PRO A 110 -9.91 11.09 -12.10
C PRO A 110 -10.76 10.24 -11.14
N LEU A 111 -10.11 9.39 -10.32
CA LEU A 111 -10.82 8.55 -9.35
C LEU A 111 -11.50 9.37 -8.27
N PHE A 112 -10.85 10.41 -7.76
CA PHE A 112 -11.45 11.34 -6.81
C PHE A 112 -12.61 12.14 -7.41
N LEU A 113 -12.53 12.52 -8.69
CA LEU A 113 -13.64 13.18 -9.38
C LEU A 113 -14.84 12.24 -9.57
N ILE A 114 -14.60 10.98 -9.94
CA ILE A 114 -15.66 9.94 -10.04
C ILE A 114 -16.26 9.68 -8.66
N PHE A 115 -15.43 9.57 -7.64
CA PHE A 115 -15.86 9.41 -6.26
C PHE A 115 -16.74 10.58 -5.81
N PHE A 116 -16.32 11.82 -6.07
CA PHE A 116 -17.07 13.03 -5.75
C PHE A 116 -18.40 13.08 -6.51
N PHE A 117 -18.41 12.67 -7.79
CA PHE A 117 -19.64 12.50 -8.56
C PHE A 117 -20.61 11.50 -7.89
N PHE A 118 -20.12 10.35 -7.42
CA PHE A 118 -20.97 9.37 -6.74
C PHE A 118 -21.48 9.85 -5.38
N LEU A 119 -20.65 10.54 -4.59
CA LEU A 119 -21.08 11.18 -3.34
C LEU A 119 -22.25 12.14 -3.59
N ARG A 120 -22.15 12.98 -4.62
CA ARG A 120 -23.18 13.95 -5.01
C ARG A 120 -24.46 13.30 -5.53
N SER A 121 -24.31 12.28 -6.37
CA SER A 121 -25.43 11.69 -7.12
C SER A 121 -26.23 10.66 -6.31
N PHE A 122 -25.55 9.82 -5.52
CA PHE A 122 -26.18 8.67 -4.86
C PHE A 122 -26.45 8.88 -3.36
N LYS A 123 -25.96 9.99 -2.78
CA LYS A 123 -26.12 10.36 -1.37
C LYS A 123 -25.97 9.13 -0.47
N ASN A 124 -26.98 8.70 0.27
CA ASN A 124 -26.87 7.60 1.24
C ASN A 124 -26.38 6.26 0.65
N PHE A 125 -26.53 6.06 -0.66
CA PHE A 125 -26.13 4.85 -1.35
C PHE A 125 -24.78 4.95 -2.09
N TRP A 126 -24.02 6.05 -1.91
CA TRP A 126 -22.74 6.27 -2.61
C TRP A 126 -21.71 5.15 -2.40
N TRP A 127 -21.76 4.47 -1.24
CA TRP A 127 -20.80 3.46 -0.85
C TRP A 127 -20.76 2.26 -1.79
N LEU A 128 -21.89 1.89 -2.42
CA LEU A 128 -21.94 0.75 -3.33
C LEU A 128 -21.28 1.05 -4.69
N PRO A 129 -21.69 2.07 -5.46
CA PRO A 129 -21.03 2.39 -6.72
C PRO A 129 -19.55 2.77 -6.51
N VAL A 130 -19.20 3.42 -5.39
CA VAL A 130 -17.80 3.68 -5.03
C VAL A 130 -17.04 2.38 -4.73
N GLY A 131 -17.61 1.47 -3.94
CA GLY A 131 -16.98 0.18 -3.66
C GLY A 131 -16.76 -0.65 -4.93
N LEU A 132 -17.74 -0.66 -5.84
CA LEU A 132 -17.65 -1.34 -7.13
C LEU A 132 -16.61 -0.71 -8.05
N ILE A 133 -16.58 0.62 -8.19
CA ILE A 133 -15.59 1.28 -9.05
C ILE A 133 -14.18 1.08 -8.50
N VAL A 134 -13.98 1.20 -7.19
CA VAL A 134 -12.68 0.97 -6.54
C VAL A 134 -12.20 -0.46 -6.79
N PHE A 135 -13.09 -1.45 -6.67
CA PHE A 135 -12.77 -2.85 -6.96
C PHE A 135 -12.42 -3.10 -8.44
N LEU A 136 -13.21 -2.56 -9.37
CA LEU A 136 -12.94 -2.71 -10.80
C LEU A 136 -11.63 -2.04 -11.20
N VAL A 137 -11.39 -0.83 -10.68
CA VAL A 137 -10.15 -0.09 -10.90
C VAL A 137 -8.97 -0.81 -10.27
N SER A 138 -9.10 -1.42 -9.09
CA SER A 138 -8.00 -2.16 -8.47
C SER A 138 -7.60 -3.38 -9.30
N ILE A 139 -8.58 -4.12 -9.85
CA ILE A 139 -8.31 -5.24 -10.77
C ILE A 139 -7.65 -4.73 -12.06
N LEU A 140 -8.19 -3.65 -12.63
CA LEU A 140 -7.65 -3.05 -13.84
C LEU A 140 -6.20 -2.59 -13.63
N LEU A 141 -5.92 -1.85 -12.56
CA LEU A 141 -4.59 -1.40 -12.21
C LEU A 141 -3.65 -2.57 -11.89
N ALA A 142 -4.09 -3.61 -11.20
CA ALA A 142 -3.25 -4.78 -10.95
C ALA A 142 -2.80 -5.46 -12.27
N ARG A 143 -3.64 -5.41 -13.32
CA ARG A 143 -3.32 -5.93 -14.65
C ARG A 143 -2.48 -4.97 -15.48
N LEU A 144 -2.76 -3.67 -15.39
CA LEU A 144 -2.11 -2.64 -16.20
C LEU A 144 -0.78 -2.18 -15.59
N ALA A 145 -0.59 -2.25 -14.28
CA ALA A 145 0.59 -1.72 -13.60
C ALA A 145 1.90 -2.32 -14.14
N PRO A 146 2.05 -3.64 -14.33
CA PRO A 146 3.27 -4.20 -14.88
C PRO A 146 3.58 -3.74 -16.32
N VAL A 147 2.57 -3.33 -17.08
CA VAL A 147 2.69 -3.00 -18.50
C VAL A 147 2.81 -1.49 -18.74
N LEU A 148 2.10 -0.68 -17.95
CA LEU A 148 1.99 0.77 -18.15
C LEU A 148 2.74 1.58 -17.08
N ILE A 149 2.75 1.11 -15.83
CA ILE A 149 3.31 1.87 -14.70
C ILE A 149 4.76 1.47 -14.48
N PHE A 150 5.06 0.18 -14.31
CA PHE A 150 6.41 -0.28 -13.98
C PHE A 150 7.46 0.15 -15.02
N PRO A 151 7.20 0.16 -16.34
CA PRO A 151 8.19 0.62 -17.32
C PRO A 151 8.58 2.10 -17.20
N LEU A 152 7.81 2.92 -16.46
CA LEU A 152 8.17 4.32 -16.17
C LEU A 152 9.28 4.44 -15.12
N PHE A 153 9.49 3.39 -14.32
CA PHE A 153 10.43 3.33 -13.20
C PHE A 153 11.54 2.30 -13.41
N TYR A 154 11.28 1.23 -14.16
CA TYR A 154 12.19 0.10 -14.33
C TYR A 154 12.47 -0.20 -15.79
N LYS A 155 13.66 -0.75 -16.04
CA LYS A 155 14.04 -1.29 -17.35
C LYS A 155 13.69 -2.77 -17.39
N PHE A 156 13.03 -3.19 -18.46
CA PHE A 156 12.71 -4.58 -18.73
C PHE A 156 13.56 -5.08 -19.89
N GLU A 157 14.31 -6.16 -19.65
CA GLU A 157 15.08 -6.85 -20.68
C GLU A 157 14.48 -8.26 -20.89
N PRO A 158 14.23 -8.68 -22.14
CA PRO A 158 13.71 -10.02 -22.40
C PRO A 158 14.78 -11.05 -22.08
N LEU A 159 14.41 -12.07 -21.30
CA LEU A 159 15.18 -13.30 -21.23
C LEU A 159 15.07 -14.01 -22.59
N THR A 160 16.20 -14.40 -23.16
CA THR A 160 16.40 -14.82 -24.56
C THR A 160 15.68 -16.09 -25.02
N ASP A 161 14.66 -16.58 -24.29
CA ASP A 161 13.95 -17.81 -24.60
C ASP A 161 12.51 -17.54 -25.08
N GLU A 162 12.31 -17.68 -26.39
CA GLU A 162 11.01 -17.50 -27.07
C GLU A 162 9.98 -18.61 -26.74
N SER A 163 10.37 -19.68 -26.04
CA SER A 163 9.48 -20.81 -25.72
C SER A 163 8.57 -20.59 -24.50
N LEU A 164 8.75 -19.51 -23.76
CA LEU A 164 7.95 -19.18 -22.58
C LEU A 164 6.54 -18.68 -22.96
N SER A 165 5.53 -19.55 -22.84
CA SER A 165 4.11 -19.20 -23.10
C SER A 165 3.51 -18.19 -22.12
N LYS A 166 4.17 -17.94 -20.96
CA LYS A 166 3.76 -16.96 -19.95
C LYS A 166 4.94 -16.10 -19.55
N ARG A 167 4.72 -14.79 -19.46
CA ARG A 167 5.73 -13.83 -18.99
C ARG A 167 5.99 -14.05 -17.50
N VAL A 168 7.21 -14.43 -17.15
CA VAL A 168 7.71 -14.45 -15.77
C VAL A 168 8.67 -13.28 -15.64
N ILE A 169 8.47 -12.44 -14.62
CA ILE A 169 9.37 -11.34 -14.30
C ILE A 169 10.27 -11.81 -13.18
N LEU A 170 11.57 -11.87 -13.45
CA LEU A 170 12.62 -12.15 -12.47
C LEU A 170 13.45 -10.88 -12.30
N SER A 171 13.84 -10.58 -11.06
CA SER A 171 14.82 -9.51 -10.84
C SER A 171 16.22 -9.96 -11.22
N ASP A 172 17.02 -9.02 -11.70
CA ASP A 172 18.47 -9.14 -11.86
C ASP A 172 19.14 -9.67 -10.58
N THR A 173 18.73 -9.16 -9.43
CA THR A 173 19.24 -9.54 -8.11
C THR A 173 19.02 -11.03 -7.83
N LEU A 174 17.87 -11.60 -8.25
CA LEU A 174 17.64 -13.05 -8.12
C LEU A 174 18.58 -13.84 -9.04
N LEU A 175 18.74 -13.41 -10.29
CA LEU A 175 19.59 -14.11 -11.27
C LEU A 175 21.07 -14.06 -10.90
N GLU A 176 21.53 -12.96 -10.31
CA GLU A 176 22.94 -12.76 -9.96
C GLU A 176 23.35 -13.42 -8.63
N ASN A 177 22.44 -13.54 -7.66
CA ASN A 177 22.78 -13.96 -6.29
C ASN A 177 22.29 -15.36 -5.91
N PHE A 178 21.45 -16.00 -6.73
CA PHE A 178 20.83 -17.28 -6.41
C PHE A 178 21.31 -18.40 -7.33
N SER A 179 21.47 -19.60 -6.77
CA SER A 179 21.76 -20.81 -7.53
C SER A 179 20.50 -21.33 -8.22
N LEU A 180 20.65 -22.14 -9.27
CA LEU A 180 19.50 -22.71 -9.97
C LEU A 180 18.54 -23.48 -9.03
N PRO A 181 19.01 -24.33 -8.09
CA PRO A 181 18.12 -24.96 -7.09
C PRO A 181 17.34 -23.96 -6.20
N GLU A 182 17.97 -22.86 -5.82
CA GLU A 182 17.31 -21.80 -5.03
C GLU A 182 16.25 -21.07 -5.88
N ILE A 183 16.56 -20.75 -7.14
CA ILE A 183 15.62 -20.14 -8.09
C ILE A 183 14.43 -21.06 -8.33
N ILE A 184 14.67 -22.37 -8.55
CA ILE A 184 13.61 -23.38 -8.69
C ILE A 184 12.71 -23.39 -7.46
N THR A 185 13.29 -23.22 -6.26
CA THR A 185 12.53 -23.20 -5.02
C THR A 185 11.64 -21.96 -4.90
N VAL A 186 12.15 -20.78 -5.25
CA VAL A 186 11.35 -19.56 -5.32
C VAL A 186 10.23 -19.70 -6.36
N PHE A 187 10.53 -20.27 -7.53
CA PHE A 187 9.51 -20.50 -8.56
C PHE A 187 8.45 -21.54 -8.13
N ALA A 188 8.85 -22.59 -7.42
CA ALA A 188 7.92 -23.57 -6.87
C ALA A 188 6.97 -22.92 -5.84
N HIS A 189 7.45 -21.96 -5.04
CA HIS A 189 6.61 -21.16 -4.16
C HIS A 189 5.58 -20.34 -4.94
N GLU A 190 5.98 -19.64 -6.01
CA GLU A 190 5.05 -18.90 -6.89
C GLU A 190 4.00 -19.81 -7.54
N LEU A 191 4.39 -21.02 -7.97
CA LEU A 191 3.47 -22.04 -8.46
C LEU A 191 2.50 -22.52 -7.37
N GLY A 192 2.90 -22.51 -6.09
CA GLY A 192 2.03 -22.75 -4.96
C GLY A 192 0.89 -21.74 -4.89
N HIS A 193 1.17 -20.44 -5.09
CA HIS A 193 0.13 -19.42 -5.18
C HIS A 193 -0.85 -19.65 -6.33
N TYR A 194 -0.35 -20.10 -7.47
CA TYR A 194 -1.19 -20.47 -8.61
C TYR A 194 -2.05 -21.70 -8.31
N ARG A 195 -1.46 -22.76 -7.75
CA ARG A 195 -2.11 -24.06 -7.45
C ARG A 195 -3.26 -23.94 -6.47
N TYR A 196 -3.12 -23.08 -5.45
CA TYR A 196 -4.13 -22.87 -4.41
C TYR A 196 -5.06 -21.68 -4.70
N HIS A 197 -4.97 -21.07 -5.88
CA HIS A 197 -5.78 -19.94 -6.32
C HIS A 197 -5.73 -18.75 -5.34
N HIS A 198 -4.56 -18.48 -4.76
CA HIS A 198 -4.39 -17.40 -3.77
C HIS A 198 -4.76 -16.03 -4.35
N ILE A 199 -4.49 -15.80 -5.64
CA ILE A 199 -4.86 -14.54 -6.32
C ILE A 199 -6.38 -14.33 -6.26
N TRP A 200 -7.18 -15.33 -6.64
CA TRP A 200 -8.65 -15.22 -6.66
C TRP A 200 -9.24 -15.12 -5.24
N LYS A 201 -8.71 -15.89 -4.28
CA LYS A 201 -9.11 -15.78 -2.88
C LYS A 201 -8.76 -14.40 -2.31
N GLY A 202 -7.59 -13.87 -2.66
CA GLY A 202 -7.15 -12.52 -2.35
C GLY A 202 -8.09 -11.47 -2.90
N ILE A 203 -8.40 -11.52 -4.21
CA ILE A 203 -9.34 -10.61 -4.87
C ILE A 203 -10.72 -10.64 -4.19
N LEU A 204 -11.28 -11.82 -3.94
CA LEU A 204 -12.61 -11.96 -3.32
C LEU A 204 -12.62 -11.44 -1.87
N SER A 205 -11.62 -11.83 -1.07
CA SER A 205 -11.51 -11.37 0.31
C SER A 205 -11.29 -9.85 0.41
N GLY A 206 -10.43 -9.29 -0.46
CA GLY A 206 -10.22 -7.86 -0.59
C GLY A 206 -11.50 -7.12 -0.95
N PHE A 207 -12.26 -7.62 -1.94
CA PHE A 207 -13.56 -7.04 -2.31
C PHE A 207 -14.53 -6.97 -1.13
N VAL A 208 -14.71 -8.10 -0.43
CA VAL A 208 -15.65 -8.19 0.70
C VAL A 208 -15.24 -7.23 1.83
N LEU A 209 -13.95 -7.22 2.19
CA LEU A 209 -13.43 -6.36 3.26
C LEU A 209 -13.51 -4.87 2.89
N THR A 210 -13.13 -4.50 1.67
CA THR A 210 -13.20 -3.11 1.20
C THR A 210 -14.64 -2.63 1.10
N LEU A 211 -15.55 -3.42 0.50
CA LEU A 211 -16.95 -3.03 0.36
C LEU A 211 -17.64 -2.93 1.72
N GLY A 212 -17.45 -3.92 2.59
CA GLY A 212 -17.95 -3.88 3.97
C GLY A 212 -17.40 -2.68 4.75
N GLY A 213 -16.15 -2.30 4.48
CA GLY A 213 -15.52 -1.12 5.06
C GLY A 213 -16.10 0.20 4.63
N ILE A 214 -16.22 0.41 3.33
CA ILE A 214 -16.83 1.61 2.78
C ILE A 214 -18.28 1.70 3.26
N PHE A 215 -18.99 0.58 3.38
CA PHE A 215 -20.34 0.54 3.96
C PHE A 215 -20.35 1.01 5.42
N VAL A 216 -19.54 0.41 6.31
CA VAL A 216 -19.47 0.83 7.73
C VAL A 216 -19.07 2.30 7.85
N THR A 217 -18.07 2.73 7.08
CA THR A 217 -17.64 4.13 7.01
C THR A 217 -18.79 5.04 6.57
N SER A 218 -19.60 4.64 5.59
CA SER A 218 -20.74 5.45 5.14
C SER A 218 -21.78 5.67 6.25
N LEU A 219 -22.03 4.65 7.08
CA LEU A 219 -22.96 4.72 8.20
C LEU A 219 -22.42 5.65 9.30
N LEU A 220 -21.14 5.52 9.66
CA LEU A 220 -20.51 6.35 10.68
C LEU A 220 -20.40 7.79 10.22
N TYR A 221 -19.89 8.01 9.00
CA TYR A 221 -19.71 9.33 8.39
C TYR A 221 -21.02 10.13 8.37
N GLN A 222 -22.11 9.53 7.89
CA GLN A 222 -23.42 10.21 7.85
C GLN A 222 -23.91 10.56 9.26
N LYS A 223 -23.76 9.65 10.23
CA LYS A 223 -24.25 9.86 11.60
C LYS A 223 -23.45 10.93 12.35
N THR A 224 -22.13 10.97 12.17
CA THR A 224 -21.27 11.85 12.97
C THR A 224 -21.04 13.23 12.35
N LEU A 225 -21.33 13.42 11.06
CA LEU A 225 -21.19 14.73 10.41
C LEU A 225 -21.99 15.82 11.15
N ALA A 226 -23.25 15.53 11.49
CA ALA A 226 -24.12 16.46 12.23
C ALA A 226 -23.69 16.65 13.70
N ILE A 227 -23.01 15.67 14.29
CA ILE A 227 -22.55 15.71 15.69
C ILE A 227 -21.27 16.54 15.80
N ILE A 228 -20.35 16.36 14.86
CA ILE A 228 -19.04 17.01 14.86
C ILE A 228 -19.15 18.45 14.35
N PHE A 229 -20.07 18.73 13.42
CA PHE A 229 -20.30 20.06 12.86
C PHE A 229 -21.75 20.55 13.04
N PRO A 230 -22.24 20.67 14.30
CA PRO A 230 -23.66 20.89 14.58
C PRO A 230 -24.18 22.24 14.06
N ALA A 231 -23.35 23.28 14.08
CA ALA A 231 -23.73 24.63 13.66
C ALA A 231 -23.47 24.92 12.16
N LYS A 232 -23.02 23.93 11.38
CA LYS A 232 -22.56 24.15 9.99
C LYS A 232 -23.47 23.54 8.93
N GLY A 233 -24.39 22.65 9.31
CA GLY A 233 -25.34 22.05 8.38
C GLY A 233 -24.66 21.33 7.21
N LEU A 234 -23.48 20.73 7.44
CA LEU A 234 -22.69 20.13 6.38
C LEU A 234 -23.43 18.96 5.72
N THR A 235 -23.33 18.89 4.40
CA THR A 235 -23.76 17.73 3.62
C THR A 235 -22.55 16.90 3.21
N ILE A 236 -22.78 15.60 2.98
CA ILE A 236 -21.72 14.61 2.71
C ILE A 236 -20.91 14.89 1.43
N ASP A 237 -21.42 15.75 0.56
CA ASP A 237 -20.85 16.14 -0.73
C ASP A 237 -20.16 17.51 -0.70
N GLN A 238 -20.03 18.13 0.47
CA GLN A 238 -19.23 19.32 0.67
C GLN A 238 -17.78 18.95 0.95
N VAL A 239 -16.84 19.73 0.41
CA VAL A 239 -15.41 19.47 0.54
C VAL A 239 -14.94 19.49 1.99
N GLU A 240 -15.62 20.27 2.84
CA GLU A 240 -15.35 20.39 4.27
C GLU A 240 -15.64 19.10 5.05
N ALA A 241 -16.50 18.24 4.51
CA ALA A 241 -16.86 16.98 5.14
C ALA A 241 -15.86 15.86 4.82
N LEU A 242 -15.04 16.03 3.77
CA LEU A 242 -14.12 15.00 3.27
C LEU A 242 -13.03 14.58 4.27
N PRO A 243 -12.43 15.48 5.09
CA PRO A 243 -11.45 15.05 6.09
C PRO A 243 -12.03 14.08 7.12
N LEU A 244 -13.31 14.23 7.49
CA LEU A 244 -13.97 13.29 8.39
C LEU A 244 -14.14 11.92 7.73
N LEU A 245 -14.49 11.90 6.45
CA LEU A 245 -14.56 10.67 5.67
C LEU A 245 -13.19 10.00 5.54
N ALA A 246 -12.15 10.77 5.21
CA ALA A 246 -10.77 10.29 5.15
C ALA A 246 -10.31 9.73 6.51
N LEU A 247 -10.66 10.38 7.62
CA LEU A 247 -10.38 9.89 8.97
C LEU A 247 -11.01 8.52 9.21
N TYR A 248 -12.28 8.32 8.87
CA TYR A 248 -12.93 7.01 9.02
C TYR A 248 -12.30 5.95 8.12
N LEU A 249 -11.98 6.28 6.86
CA LEU A 249 -11.30 5.35 5.96
C LEU A 249 -9.92 4.94 6.52
N THR A 250 -9.16 5.88 7.06
CA THR A 250 -7.86 5.63 7.71
C THR A 250 -8.00 4.72 8.93
N LEU A 251 -8.95 5.03 9.83
CA LEU A 251 -9.20 4.21 11.03
C LEU A 251 -9.70 2.80 10.68
N PHE A 252 -10.54 2.68 9.66
CA PHE A 252 -10.99 1.39 9.17
C PHE A 252 -9.83 0.60 8.54
N GLY A 253 -8.95 1.26 7.78
CA GLY A 253 -7.74 0.67 7.22
C GLY A 253 -6.82 0.07 8.29
N LEU A 254 -6.67 0.74 9.44
CA LEU A 254 -5.91 0.21 10.57
C LEU A 254 -6.47 -1.11 11.12
N ILE A 255 -7.79 -1.29 11.09
CA ILE A 255 -8.46 -2.50 11.56
C ILE A 255 -8.37 -3.62 10.53
N ILE A 256 -8.52 -3.29 9.25
CA ILE A 256 -8.52 -4.30 8.17
C ILE A 256 -7.13 -4.82 7.84
N THR A 257 -6.10 -3.98 7.91
CA THR A 257 -4.72 -4.36 7.60
C THR A 257 -4.25 -5.64 8.31
N PRO A 258 -4.38 -5.80 9.65
CA PRO A 258 -3.97 -7.05 10.31
C PRO A 258 -4.78 -8.27 9.88
N ILE A 259 -6.05 -8.09 9.51
CA ILE A 259 -6.92 -9.18 9.00
C ILE A 259 -6.43 -9.64 7.63
N GLN A 260 -6.16 -8.69 6.72
CA GLN A 260 -5.58 -8.98 5.40
C GLN A 260 -4.21 -9.63 5.53
N ASN A 261 -3.35 -9.11 6.40
CA ASN A 261 -2.03 -9.67 6.67
C ASN A 261 -2.10 -11.09 7.23
N MET A 262 -3.08 -11.41 8.09
CA MET A 262 -3.30 -12.77 8.58
C MET A 262 -3.63 -13.74 7.45
N LEU A 263 -4.50 -13.34 6.51
CA LEU A 263 -4.85 -14.15 5.35
C LEU A 263 -3.65 -14.33 4.42
N SER A 264 -2.90 -13.25 4.16
CA SER A 264 -1.65 -13.30 3.39
C SER A 264 -0.67 -14.30 3.98
N ARG A 265 -0.39 -14.23 5.29
CA ARG A 265 0.50 -15.18 5.98
C ARG A 265 0.04 -16.63 5.91
N HIS A 266 -1.27 -16.86 5.78
CA HIS A 266 -1.80 -18.20 5.58
C HIS A 266 -1.51 -18.71 4.17
N PHE A 267 -1.64 -17.86 3.15
CA PHE A 267 -1.29 -18.19 1.76
C PHE A 267 0.21 -18.46 1.61
N GLU A 268 1.06 -17.66 2.23
CA GLU A 268 2.53 -17.86 2.25
C GLU A 268 2.90 -19.25 2.78
N ARG A 269 2.30 -19.68 3.90
CA ARG A 269 2.57 -21.02 4.46
C ARG A 269 2.16 -22.14 3.51
N GLN A 270 1.04 -21.99 2.81
CA GLN A 270 0.61 -22.99 1.82
C GLN A 270 1.57 -23.05 0.63
N ALA A 271 2.04 -21.90 0.16
CA ALA A 271 2.99 -21.82 -0.95
C ALA A 271 4.37 -22.39 -0.58
N ASP A 272 4.87 -22.08 0.61
CA ASP A 272 6.13 -22.64 1.12
C ASP A 272 6.08 -24.16 1.29
N LEU A 273 4.99 -24.69 1.88
CA LEU A 273 4.81 -26.14 2.02
C LEU A 273 4.74 -26.84 0.66
N PHE A 274 4.07 -26.22 -0.31
CA PHE A 274 4.04 -26.73 -1.67
C PHE A 274 5.43 -26.74 -2.32
N ALA A 275 6.20 -25.66 -2.16
CA ALA A 275 7.57 -25.58 -2.66
C ALA A 275 8.43 -26.73 -2.09
N LEU A 276 8.41 -26.90 -0.76
CA LEU A 276 9.15 -27.96 -0.07
C LEU A 276 8.74 -29.37 -0.53
N GLN A 277 7.44 -29.60 -0.76
CA GLN A 277 6.93 -30.89 -1.22
C GLN A 277 7.35 -31.23 -2.66
N ILE A 278 7.36 -30.24 -3.54
CA ILE A 278 7.67 -30.43 -4.96
C ILE A 278 9.17 -30.49 -5.21
N THR A 279 9.96 -29.59 -4.61
CA THR A 279 11.41 -29.57 -4.82
C THR A 279 12.12 -30.65 -4.01
N LYS A 280 11.56 -31.04 -2.85
CA LYS A 280 12.19 -31.94 -1.88
C LYS A 280 13.59 -31.49 -1.47
N ASP A 281 13.85 -30.18 -1.58
CA ASP A 281 15.15 -29.57 -1.32
C ASP A 281 15.01 -28.50 -0.24
N LYS A 282 15.15 -28.94 1.01
CA LYS A 282 15.07 -28.08 2.19
C LYS A 282 16.26 -27.14 2.29
N GLU A 283 17.44 -27.59 1.86
CA GLU A 283 18.67 -26.82 1.96
C GLU A 283 18.61 -25.60 1.04
N SER A 284 18.19 -25.79 -0.22
CA SER A 284 17.98 -24.68 -1.16
C SER A 284 16.86 -23.74 -0.70
N PHE A 285 15.78 -24.26 -0.09
CA PHE A 285 14.73 -23.41 0.49
C PHE A 285 15.28 -22.52 1.62
N VAL A 286 15.99 -23.11 2.58
CA VAL A 286 16.57 -22.36 3.71
C VAL A 286 17.57 -21.34 3.19
N SER A 287 18.50 -21.75 2.31
CA SER A 287 19.49 -20.86 1.70
C SER A 287 18.83 -19.68 0.97
N ALA A 288 17.79 -19.95 0.17
CA ALA A 288 17.05 -18.90 -0.52
C ALA A 288 16.41 -17.90 0.46
N MET A 289 15.77 -18.38 1.53
CA MET A 289 15.19 -17.52 2.56
C MET A 289 16.24 -16.69 3.30
N GLU A 290 17.42 -17.26 3.56
CA GLU A 290 18.52 -16.55 4.21
C GLU A 290 19.10 -15.45 3.31
N LYS A 291 19.31 -15.75 2.02
CA LYS A 291 19.77 -14.77 1.03
C LYS A 291 18.77 -13.63 0.85
N LEU A 292 17.48 -13.95 0.72
CA LEU A 292 16.42 -12.93 0.66
C LEU A 292 16.42 -12.04 1.91
N ALA A 293 16.63 -12.63 3.10
CA ALA A 293 16.72 -11.85 4.33
C ALA A 293 17.96 -10.96 4.40
N GLN A 294 19.09 -11.42 3.84
CA GLN A 294 20.34 -10.66 3.82
C GLN A 294 20.26 -9.49 2.85
N ILE A 295 19.80 -9.74 1.61
CA ILE A 295 19.69 -8.73 0.55
C ILE A 295 18.74 -7.61 0.95
N ASN A 296 17.59 -7.95 1.52
CA ASN A 296 16.57 -6.96 1.91
C ASN A 296 16.76 -6.38 3.31
N LEU A 297 17.90 -6.68 3.98
CA LEU A 297 18.14 -6.34 5.39
C LEU A 297 16.96 -6.71 6.31
N ALA A 298 16.25 -7.80 6.02
CA ALA A 298 15.02 -8.16 6.72
C ALA A 298 15.31 -8.55 8.19
N ASP A 299 14.41 -8.16 9.09
CA ASP A 299 14.42 -8.69 10.47
C ASP A 299 13.91 -10.14 10.46
N LYS A 300 14.82 -11.10 10.74
CA LYS A 300 14.48 -12.52 10.78
C LYS A 300 13.56 -12.89 11.96
N GLU A 301 13.55 -12.07 13.02
CA GLU A 301 12.85 -12.33 14.28
C GLU A 301 12.15 -11.07 14.82
N PRO A 302 11.17 -10.52 14.07
CA PRO A 302 10.41 -9.37 14.53
C PRO A 302 9.61 -9.73 15.78
N HIS A 303 9.27 -8.72 16.58
CA HIS A 303 8.39 -8.90 17.73
C HIS A 303 7.01 -9.41 17.27
N PRO A 304 6.36 -10.36 17.97
CA PRO A 304 5.11 -10.97 17.51
C PRO A 304 3.98 -9.98 17.20
N ILE A 305 3.87 -8.90 17.97
CA ILE A 305 2.89 -7.83 17.72
C ILE A 305 3.18 -7.10 16.41
N ILE A 306 4.45 -6.80 16.12
CA ILE A 306 4.86 -6.12 14.89
C ILE A 306 4.58 -7.03 13.69
N GLU A 307 4.91 -8.32 13.80
CA GLU A 307 4.60 -9.30 12.77
C GLU A 307 3.09 -9.43 12.54
N PHE A 308 2.30 -9.50 13.61
CA PHE A 308 0.84 -9.59 13.51
C PHE A 308 0.23 -8.40 12.78
N LEU A 309 0.62 -7.18 13.18
CA LEU A 309 0.07 -5.93 12.66
C LEU A 309 0.52 -5.63 11.23
N PHE A 310 1.82 -5.73 10.94
CA PHE A 310 2.41 -5.12 9.74
C PHE A 310 2.96 -6.10 8.70
N TYR A 311 3.21 -7.37 9.06
CA TYR A 311 3.86 -8.30 8.13
C TYR A 311 2.83 -9.10 7.35
N SER A 312 2.85 -8.97 6.02
CA SER A 312 2.06 -9.82 5.10
C SER A 312 2.62 -11.24 4.97
N HIS A 313 3.87 -11.47 5.38
CA HIS A 313 4.56 -12.75 5.32
C HIS A 313 4.96 -13.23 6.73
N PRO A 314 4.97 -14.54 7.01
CA PRO A 314 5.54 -15.06 8.24
C PRO A 314 7.02 -14.66 8.34
N SER A 315 7.53 -14.47 9.56
CA SER A 315 8.95 -14.16 9.73
C SER A 315 9.85 -15.23 9.12
N ILE A 316 11.03 -14.83 8.63
CA ILE A 316 12.00 -15.75 8.01
C ILE A 316 12.32 -16.91 8.95
N LYS A 317 12.47 -16.65 10.26
CA LYS A 317 12.65 -17.71 11.25
C LYS A 317 11.52 -18.74 11.24
N LYS A 318 10.26 -18.33 11.13
CA LYS A 318 9.11 -19.26 11.08
C LYS A 318 9.09 -20.06 9.79
N ARG A 319 9.45 -19.44 8.65
CA ARG A 319 9.54 -20.14 7.35
C ARG A 319 10.64 -21.20 7.36
N ILE A 320 11.82 -20.86 7.88
CA ILE A 320 12.94 -21.81 8.04
C ILE A 320 12.58 -22.93 9.03
N ALA A 321 11.99 -22.60 10.18
CA ALA A 321 11.56 -23.61 11.16
C ALA A 321 10.56 -24.61 10.56
N MET A 322 9.64 -24.13 9.73
CA MET A 322 8.69 -24.98 8.99
C MET A 322 9.39 -25.88 7.97
N ALA A 323 10.41 -25.39 7.26
CA ALA A 323 11.19 -26.22 6.34
C ALA A 323 11.91 -27.38 7.06
N HIS A 324 12.39 -27.15 8.28
CA HIS A 324 13.01 -28.21 9.08
C HIS A 324 11.98 -29.22 9.63
N SER A 325 10.73 -28.82 9.86
CA SER A 325 9.69 -29.69 10.43
C SER A 325 8.80 -30.39 9.40
N SER A 326 8.86 -30.03 8.12
CA SER A 326 8.08 -30.63 7.03
C SER A 326 8.73 -31.89 6.46
#